data_AF-A0A523ABW8-F1
#
_entry.id   AF-A0A523ABW8-F1
#
_cell.length_a   1.000
_cell.length_b   1.000
_cell.length_c   1.000
_cell.angle_alpha   90.00
_cell.angle_beta   90.00
_cell.angle_gamma   90.00
#
_symmetry.space_group_name_H-M   'P 1'
#
loop_
_entity.id
_entity.type
_entity.pdbx_description
1 polymer ?
#
loop_
_entity_poly.entity_id
_entity_poly.type
_entity_poly.pdbx_seq_one_letter_code
_entity_poly.pdbx_strand_id
1 'polypeptide(L)'
;MCWGVPAVVKEIEGEFAEIDYGDGVPRRVIVGIAEERLKKGDLVIVHAGVVITKLSYEDASKTAEMLRDIAATAGEASELLEHYKRILRLSKDLEAEG
;
A
#
# COMPACT_ATOMS: atom_id res chain seq x y z
N MET A 1 -0.76 -12.76 -14.96
CA MET A 1 -0.14 -13.14 -13.67
C MET A 1 -0.19 -11.89 -12.80
N CYS A 2 -1.05 -11.84 -11.79
CA CYS A 2 -1.24 -10.62 -11.01
C CYS A 2 -0.42 -10.72 -9.72
N TRP A 3 0.58 -9.85 -9.55
CA TRP A 3 1.31 -9.69 -8.29
C TRP A 3 0.48 -8.81 -7.35
N GLY A 4 0.49 -9.08 -6.05
CA GLY A 4 -0.25 -8.24 -5.08
C GLY A 4 0.37 -6.85 -5.01
N VAL A 5 -0.43 -5.81 -5.21
CA VAL A 5 0.06 -4.42 -5.26
C VAL A 5 -0.14 -3.75 -3.90
N PRO A 6 0.91 -3.19 -3.29
CA PRO A 6 0.79 -2.43 -2.05
C PRO A 6 -0.01 -1.13 -2.25
N ALA A 7 -0.92 -0.84 -1.32
CA ALA A 7 -1.77 0.35 -1.31
C ALA A 7 -1.94 0.89 0.12
N VAL A 8 -2.50 2.09 0.25
CA VAL A 8 -2.85 2.73 1.52
C VAL A 8 -4.36 2.81 1.67
N VAL A 9 -4.88 2.46 2.84
CA VAL A 9 -6.31 2.62 3.16
C VAL A 9 -6.63 4.10 3.42
N LYS A 10 -7.60 4.64 2.68
CA LYS A 10 -8.13 5.99 2.83
C LYS A 10 -9.34 5.99 3.75
N GLU A 11 -10.30 5.10 3.49
CA GLU A 11 -11.56 4.99 4.23
C GLU A 11 -12.03 3.53 4.26
N ILE A 12 -12.85 3.17 5.26
CA ILE A 12 -13.38 1.82 5.46
C ILE A 12 -14.89 1.92 5.62
N GLU A 13 -15.63 1.15 4.82
CA GLU A 13 -17.08 1.13 4.75
C GLU A 13 -17.60 -0.32 4.77
N GLY A 14 -17.61 -0.92 5.97
CA GLY A 14 -17.98 -2.34 6.14
C GLY A 14 -17.07 -3.24 5.30
N GLU A 15 -17.67 -4.09 4.46
CA GLU A 15 -16.97 -5.07 3.62
C GLU A 15 -16.11 -4.42 2.50
N PHE A 16 -16.16 -3.10 2.36
CA PHE A 16 -15.40 -2.36 1.36
C PHE A 16 -14.43 -1.37 2.00
N ALA A 17 -13.34 -1.09 1.29
CA ALA A 17 -12.43 -0.01 1.64
C ALA A 17 -12.10 0.81 0.40
N GLU A 18 -11.90 2.11 0.59
CA GLU A 18 -11.24 2.96 -0.40
C GLU A 18 -9.74 2.94 -0.14
N ILE A 19 -8.98 2.61 -1.18
CA ILE A 19 -7.52 2.54 -1.14
C ILE A 19 -6.90 3.43 -2.22
N ASP A 20 -5.65 3.83 -2.00
CA ASP A 20 -4.84 4.60 -2.94
C ASP A 20 -3.50 3.89 -3.14
N TYR A 21 -3.10 3.73 -4.40
CA TYR A 21 -1.81 3.15 -4.77
C TYR A 21 -0.66 4.18 -4.70
N GLY A 22 -0.89 5.35 -4.09
CA GLY A 22 0.05 6.46 -4.05
C GLY A 22 0.02 7.31 -5.33
N ASP A 23 -1.00 7.15 -6.18
CA ASP A 23 -1.22 7.97 -7.38
C ASP A 23 -2.31 9.05 -7.17
N GLY A 24 -2.93 9.08 -5.99
CA GLY A 24 -3.97 10.05 -5.65
C GLY A 24 -5.36 9.66 -6.14
N VAL A 25 -5.51 8.48 -6.75
CA VAL A 25 -6.79 8.02 -7.29
C VAL A 25 -7.38 6.96 -6.35
N PRO A 26 -8.48 7.28 -5.64
CA PRO A 26 -9.14 6.31 -4.77
C PRO A 26 -9.75 5.19 -5.60
N ARG A 27 -9.61 3.96 -5.10
CA ARG A 27 -10.16 2.75 -5.71
C ARG A 27 -10.87 1.95 -4.64
N ARG A 28 -12.06 1.46 -4.98
CA ARG A 28 -12.85 0.62 -4.08
C ARG A 28 -12.40 -0.83 -4.18
N VAL A 29 -12.15 -1.45 -3.04
CA VAL A 29 -11.72 -2.85 -2.91
C VAL A 29 -12.56 -3.58 -1.87
N ILE A 30 -12.58 -4.91 -1.94
CA ILE A 30 -13.21 -5.77 -0.94
C ILE A 30 -12.22 -6.02 0.20
N VAL A 31 -12.68 -5.92 1.43
CA VAL A 31 -11.89 -6.28 2.61
C VAL A 31 -11.94 -7.79 2.79
N GLY A 32 -10.90 -8.49 2.32
CA GLY A 32 -10.79 -9.95 2.42
C GLY A 32 -10.18 -10.47 3.73
N ILE A 33 -9.90 -9.57 4.67
CA ILE A 33 -9.38 -9.87 6.01
C ILE A 33 -10.37 -9.39 7.06
N ALA A 34 -10.10 -9.65 8.34
CA ALA A 34 -10.96 -9.13 9.40
C ALA A 34 -10.91 -7.58 9.43
N GLU A 35 -12.05 -6.91 9.24
CA GLU A 35 -12.18 -5.46 9.08
C GLU A 35 -11.59 -4.69 10.27
N GLU A 36 -11.76 -5.20 11.49
CA GLU A 36 -11.25 -4.59 12.73
C GLU A 36 -9.71 -4.47 12.78
N ARG A 37 -9.01 -5.10 11.82
CA ARG A 37 -7.54 -5.00 11.69
C ARG A 37 -7.09 -3.85 10.79
N LEU A 38 -8.03 -3.17 10.13
CA LEU A 38 -7.76 -2.05 9.23
C LEU A 38 -8.16 -0.72 9.88
N LYS A 39 -7.33 0.28 9.66
CA LYS A 39 -7.59 1.69 9.96
C LYS A 39 -7.15 2.56 8.79
N LYS A 40 -7.65 3.80 8.73
CA LYS A 40 -7.12 4.83 7.82
C LYS A 40 -5.60 4.95 7.98
N GLY A 41 -4.89 5.03 6.86
CA GLY A 41 -3.43 5.11 6.81
C GLY A 41 -2.71 3.75 6.81
N ASP A 42 -3.41 2.64 7.03
CA ASP A 42 -2.79 1.31 6.96
C ASP A 42 -2.31 0.98 5.55
N LEU A 43 -1.14 0.33 5.48
CA LEU A 43 -0.63 -0.27 4.26
C LEU A 43 -1.21 -1.68 4.12
N VAL A 44 -1.63 -2.01 2.91
CA VAL A 44 -2.26 -3.30 2.58
C VAL A 44 -1.74 -3.83 1.26
N ILE A 45 -1.81 -5.14 1.08
CA ILE A 45 -1.59 -5.78 -0.23
C ILE A 45 -2.95 -6.08 -0.85
N VAL A 46 -3.16 -5.58 -2.06
CA VAL A 46 -4.37 -5.82 -2.84
C VAL A 46 -4.07 -6.77 -3.99
N HIS A 47 -4.87 -7.81 -4.13
CA HIS A 47 -4.80 -8.74 -5.25
C HIS A 47 -6.21 -8.95 -5.82
N ALA A 48 -6.37 -8.75 -7.13
CA ALA A 48 -7.64 -8.91 -7.83
C ALA A 48 -8.83 -8.15 -7.18
N GLY A 49 -8.58 -6.95 -6.66
CA GLY A 49 -9.60 -6.11 -6.00
C GLY A 49 -9.92 -6.51 -4.56
N VAL A 50 -9.13 -7.41 -3.95
CA VAL A 50 -9.32 -7.88 -2.58
C VAL A 50 -8.10 -7.55 -1.73
N VAL A 51 -8.31 -6.98 -0.55
CA VAL A 51 -7.28 -6.85 0.48
C VAL A 51 -6.99 -8.24 1.04
N ILE A 52 -5.78 -8.74 0.81
CA ILE A 52 -5.39 -10.09 1.25
C ILE A 52 -4.55 -10.10 2.53
N THR A 53 -3.83 -9.00 2.82
CA THR A 53 -3.08 -8.85 4.05
C THR A 53 -2.79 -7.38 4.34
N LYS A 54 -2.60 -7.07 5.63
CA LYS A 54 -1.96 -5.84 6.08
C LYS A 54 -0.45 -5.95 5.87
N LEU A 55 0.17 -4.83 5.50
CA LEU A 55 1.62 -4.67 5.40
C LEU A 55 2.05 -3.70 6.50
N SER A 56 3.08 -4.04 7.27
CA SER A 56 3.60 -3.12 8.27
C SER A 56 4.39 -1.98 7.59
N TYR A 57 4.37 -0.79 8.19
CA TYR A 57 5.17 0.33 7.69
C TYR A 57 6.68 -0.02 7.66
N GLU A 58 7.15 -0.75 8.67
CA GLU A 58 8.55 -1.16 8.77
C GLU A 58 8.96 -2.10 7.62
N ASP A 59 8.14 -3.11 7.32
CA ASP A 59 8.42 -4.05 6.22
C ASP A 59 8.35 -3.37 4.85
N ALA A 60 7.38 -2.47 4.67
CA ALA A 60 7.29 -1.65 3.47
C ALA A 60 8.53 -0.75 3.30
N SER A 61 9.01 -0.14 4.39
CA SER A 61 10.21 0.70 4.39
C SER A 61 11.47 -0.11 4.09
N LYS A 62 11.62 -1.30 4.70
CA LYS A 62 12.75 -2.21 4.39
C LYS A 62 12.74 -2.65 2.94
N THR A 63 11.56 -2.93 2.39
CA THR A 63 11.41 -3.28 0.97
C THR A 63 11.85 -2.11 0.09
N ALA A 64 11.45 -0.88 0.41
CA ALA A 64 11.88 0.32 -0.30
C ALA A 64 13.41 0.53 -0.23
N GLU A 65 14.03 0.23 0.91
CA GLU A 65 15.49 0.29 1.07
C GLU A 65 16.20 -0.73 0.18
N MET A 66 15.76 -2.00 0.21
CA MET A 66 16.31 -3.05 -0.67
C MET A 66 16.15 -2.70 -2.15
N LEU A 67 14.99 -2.15 -2.55
CA LEU A 67 14.73 -1.74 -3.92
C LEU A 67 15.63 -0.58 -4.35
N ARG A 68 16.01 0.32 -3.44
CA ARG A 68 16.97 1.39 -3.73
C ARG A 68 18.33 0.82 -4.13
N ASP A 69 18.80 -0.18 -3.42
CA ASP A 69 20.08 -0.83 -3.70
C ASP A 69 20.04 -1.56 -5.05
N ILE A 70 18.93 -2.23 -5.36
CA ILE A 70 18.75 -2.93 -6.64
C ILE A 70 18.60 -1.94 -7.81
N ALA A 71 17.88 -0.83 -7.62
CA ALA A 71 17.64 0.19 -8.63
C ALA A 71 18.92 0.85 -9.15
N ALA A 72 20.00 0.83 -8.36
CA ALA A 72 21.33 1.26 -8.82
C ALA A 72 21.88 0.41 -9.98
N THR A 73 21.31 -0.77 -10.21
CA THR A 73 21.78 -1.75 -11.21
C THR A 73 20.72 -2.19 -12.22
N ALA A 74 19.42 -2.01 -11.93
CA ALA A 74 18.31 -2.43 -12.78
C ALA A 74 17.18 -1.39 -12.84
N GLY A 75 16.69 -1.07 -14.05
CA GLY A 75 15.68 -0.03 -14.27
C GLY A 75 14.30 -0.30 -13.66
N GLU A 76 13.84 -1.55 -13.69
CA GLU A 76 12.51 -1.95 -13.17
C GLU A 76 12.36 -1.74 -11.66
N ALA A 77 13.46 -1.89 -10.91
CA ALA A 77 13.46 -1.64 -9.48
C ALA A 77 13.25 -0.15 -9.13
N SER A 78 13.58 0.77 -10.05
CA SER A 78 13.34 2.20 -9.85
C SER A 78 11.85 2.55 -9.82
N GLU A 79 11.04 1.94 -10.68
CA GLU A 79 9.60 2.20 -10.72
C GLU A 79 8.91 1.70 -9.45
N LEU A 80 9.29 0.49 -9.01
CA LEU A 80 8.75 -0.09 -7.79
C LEU A 80 9.21 0.68 -6.54
N LEU A 81 10.45 1.16 -6.51
CA LEU A 81 10.96 2.02 -5.45
C LEU A 81 10.12 3.30 -5.33
N GLU A 82 9.83 3.96 -6.45
CA GLU A 82 9.01 5.18 -6.44
C GLU A 82 7.58 4.89 -5.98
N HIS A 83 7.01 3.74 -6.35
CA HIS A 83 5.73 3.28 -5.82
C HIS A 83 5.74 3.16 -4.30
N TYR A 84 6.72 2.46 -3.74
CA TYR A 84 6.86 2.30 -2.29
C TYR A 84 7.05 3.64 -1.57
N LYS A 85 7.84 4.57 -2.13
CA LYS A 85 8.00 5.91 -1.55
C LYS A 85 6.69 6.69 -1.48
N ARG A 86 5.85 6.61 -2.53
CA ARG A 86 4.57 7.32 -2.57
C ARG A 86 3.59 6.80 -1.52
N ILE A 87 3.41 5.48 -1.44
CA ILE A 87 2.50 4.88 -0.44
C ILE A 87 3.00 5.11 1.00
N LEU A 88 4.32 5.08 1.24
CA LEU A 88 4.88 5.34 2.58
C LEU A 88 4.63 6.79 3.03
N ARG A 89 4.81 7.75 2.11
CA ARG A 89 4.49 9.16 2.40
C ARG A 89 2.99 9.32 2.69
N LEU A 90 2.14 8.80 1.81
CA LEU A 90 0.69 8.91 1.95
C LEU A 90 0.18 8.26 3.25
N SER A 91 0.71 7.09 3.60
CA SER A 91 0.38 6.42 4.87
C SER A 91 0.65 7.32 6.07
N LYS A 92 1.82 7.97 6.13
CA LYS A 92 2.16 8.93 7.19
C LYS A 92 1.27 10.16 7.22
N ASP A 93 0.97 10.72 6.06
CA ASP A 93 0.13 11.91 5.97
C ASP A 93 -1.28 11.59 6.51
N LEU A 94 -1.83 10.43 6.17
CA LEU A 94 -3.15 9.99 6.64
C LEU A 94 -3.16 9.59 8.12
N GLU A 95 -2.07 9.04 8.63
CA GLU A 95 -1.90 8.80 10.07
C GLU A 95 -1.82 10.10 10.87
N ALA A 96 -1.31 11.19 10.29
CA ALA A 96 -1.24 12.50 10.95
C ALA A 96 -2.57 13.28 10.92
N GLU A 97 -3.50 12.90 10.03
CA GLU A 97 -4.83 13.50 9.90
C GLU A 97 -5.89 12.90 10.84
N GLY A 98 -5.60 11.78 11.51
CA GLY A 98 -6.53 11.03 12.38
C GLY A 98 -6.05 10.92 13.81
#